data_AF-A0A3M1AJT4-F1
#
_entry.id   AF-A0A3M1AJT4-F1
#
_cell.length_a   1.000
_cell.length_b   1.000
_cell.length_c   1.000
_cell.angle_alpha   90.00
_cell.angle_beta   90.00
_cell.angle_gamma   90.00
#
_symmetry.space_group_name_H-M   'P 1'
#
loop_
_entity.id
_entity.type
_entity.pdbx_description
1 polymer ?
#
loop_
_entity_poly.entity_id
_entity_poly.type
_entity_poly.pdbx_seq_one_letter_code
_entity_poly.pdbx_strand_id
1 'polypeptide(L)'
;MTRRLKHIQQIALTSAGKIEVIPDRVDSSRILVSLRINFDFDSAVIRPSEFETMHKVAEILNTYPESQVWIAGHTDSIGTEEYNVHLSQRRMQSVMNYLITKENIDPDRFFMPLAYGESRPIADNGTEAGRARNRRVDFTIFTRNTRPEVPEGSAVRSVEILSDTTFAIICNGKVKYELQEFDNPPRLAVDFPGIFDLSTQKTIDFNRGIVRRARIGYHRKLKFTRVVFDLTRPGRYAAKAIDNSIVVFIQP
;
A
#
# COMPACT_ATOMS: atom_id res chain seq x y z
N MET A 1 26.88 -12.57 -17.63
CA MET A 1 25.50 -12.67 -17.10
C MET A 1 25.44 -13.79 -16.06
N THR A 2 25.06 -13.48 -14.82
CA THR A 2 25.05 -14.41 -13.66
C THR A 2 24.08 -15.57 -13.84
N ARG A 3 24.37 -16.74 -13.25
CA ARG A 3 23.51 -17.95 -13.30
C ARG A 3 22.08 -17.67 -12.83
N ARG A 4 21.93 -16.89 -11.75
CA ARG A 4 20.62 -16.46 -11.20
C ARG A 4 19.79 -15.66 -12.22
N LEU A 5 20.41 -14.68 -12.90
CA LEU A 5 19.71 -13.85 -13.88
C LEU A 5 19.23 -14.66 -15.09
N LYS A 6 20.04 -15.62 -15.57
CA LYS A 6 19.63 -16.51 -16.68
C LYS A 6 18.41 -17.35 -16.28
N HIS A 7 18.38 -17.83 -15.04
CA HIS A 7 17.28 -18.63 -14.54
C HIS A 7 15.97 -17.84 -14.48
N ILE A 8 15.97 -16.64 -13.90
CA ILE A 8 14.73 -15.82 -13.84
C ILE A 8 14.25 -15.35 -15.21
N GLN A 9 15.16 -15.14 -16.18
CA GLN A 9 14.77 -14.86 -17.56
C GLN A 9 14.08 -16.07 -18.21
N GLN A 10 14.55 -17.29 -17.93
CA GLN A 10 13.88 -18.50 -18.41
C GLN A 10 12.47 -18.64 -17.79
N ILE A 11 12.31 -18.34 -16.50
CA ILE A 11 11.00 -18.30 -15.84
C ILE A 11 10.09 -17.27 -16.51
N ALA A 12 10.61 -16.08 -16.82
CA ALA A 12 9.84 -15.03 -17.49
C ALA A 12 9.36 -15.46 -18.88
N LEU A 13 10.21 -16.13 -19.66
CA LEU A 13 9.87 -16.64 -21.00
C LEU A 13 8.73 -17.66 -20.97
N THR A 14 8.61 -18.46 -19.91
CA THR A 14 7.56 -19.47 -19.77
C THR A 14 6.31 -18.94 -19.05
N SER A 15 6.24 -17.64 -18.76
CA SER A 15 5.15 -17.04 -17.96
C SER A 15 3.94 -16.54 -18.75
N ALA A 16 3.91 -16.76 -20.07
CA ALA A 16 2.90 -16.20 -20.97
C ALA A 16 2.74 -14.66 -20.83
N GLY A 17 3.84 -13.94 -20.61
CA GLY A 17 3.87 -12.49 -20.49
C GLY A 17 3.41 -11.92 -19.14
N LYS A 18 3.20 -12.78 -18.12
CA LYS A 18 2.84 -12.32 -16.76
C LYS A 18 4.05 -11.89 -15.94
N ILE A 19 5.25 -12.30 -16.34
CA ILE A 19 6.51 -12.01 -15.67
C ILE A 19 7.43 -11.30 -16.65
N GLU A 20 7.90 -10.12 -16.26
CA GLU A 20 8.84 -9.32 -17.03
C GLU A 20 10.08 -9.02 -16.19
N VAL A 21 11.25 -9.25 -16.77
CA VAL A 21 12.54 -8.95 -16.13
C VAL A 21 13.09 -7.68 -16.77
N ILE A 22 13.18 -6.60 -16.00
CA ILE A 22 13.61 -5.30 -16.48
C ILE A 22 14.81 -4.79 -15.66
N PRO A 23 15.76 -4.06 -16.27
CA PRO A 23 16.76 -3.30 -15.52
C PRO A 23 16.06 -2.23 -14.68
N ASP A 24 16.54 -2.01 -13.46
CA ASP A 24 16.10 -0.86 -12.70
C ASP A 24 16.65 0.44 -13.29
N ARG A 25 15.79 1.46 -13.37
CA ARG A 25 16.12 2.78 -13.92
C ARG A 25 16.93 3.63 -12.95
N VAL A 26 16.82 3.37 -11.64
CA VAL A 26 17.51 4.14 -10.59
C VAL A 26 18.87 3.52 -10.30
N ASP A 27 18.94 2.21 -10.15
CA ASP A 27 20.19 1.47 -9.97
C ASP A 27 20.31 0.38 -11.04
N SER A 28 21.07 0.64 -12.11
CA SER A 28 21.28 -0.32 -13.20
C SER A 28 21.93 -1.65 -12.77
N SER A 29 22.44 -1.73 -11.53
CA SER A 29 22.96 -2.97 -10.94
C SER A 29 21.88 -3.81 -10.26
N ARG A 30 20.65 -3.30 -10.17
CA ARG A 30 19.45 -3.97 -9.68
C ARG A 30 18.58 -4.44 -10.86
N ILE A 31 17.99 -5.62 -10.70
CA ILE A 31 16.98 -6.14 -11.62
C ILE A 31 15.63 -6.00 -10.92
N LEU A 32 14.63 -5.55 -11.67
CA LEU A 32 13.24 -5.60 -11.26
C LEU A 32 12.56 -6.76 -11.98
N VAL A 33 11.81 -7.54 -11.23
CA VAL A 33 10.90 -8.53 -11.83
C VAL A 33 9.49 -8.04 -11.60
N SER A 34 8.81 -7.63 -12.67
CA SER A 34 7.40 -7.25 -12.64
C SER A 34 6.54 -8.50 -12.87
N LEU A 35 5.51 -8.66 -12.06
CA LEU A 35 4.63 -9.83 -12.07
C LEU A 35 3.18 -9.40 -11.98
N ARG A 36 2.27 -10.18 -12.55
CA ARG A 36 0.83 -9.90 -12.48
C ARG A 36 0.00 -11.15 -12.21
N ILE A 37 -0.95 -11.00 -11.28
CA ILE A 37 -1.99 -11.99 -10.97
C ILE A 37 -3.35 -11.35 -11.19
N ASN A 38 -4.19 -11.98 -12.02
CA ASN A 38 -5.52 -11.46 -12.34
C ASN A 38 -6.63 -12.14 -11.53
N PHE A 39 -7.71 -11.39 -11.29
CA PHE A 39 -8.85 -11.82 -10.49
C PHE A 39 -10.16 -11.70 -11.26
N ASP A 40 -11.11 -12.55 -10.89
CA ASP A 40 -12.47 -12.44 -11.38
C ASP A 40 -13.18 -11.21 -10.79
N PHE A 41 -14.31 -10.87 -11.43
CA PHE A 41 -15.15 -9.77 -10.98
C PHE A 41 -15.55 -9.97 -9.52
N ASP A 42 -15.46 -8.88 -8.76
CA ASP A 42 -15.80 -8.82 -7.33
C ASP A 42 -15.15 -9.88 -6.42
N SER A 43 -14.04 -10.49 -6.86
CA SER A 43 -13.41 -11.60 -6.15
C SER A 43 -12.00 -11.26 -5.67
N ALA A 44 -11.66 -11.76 -4.49
CA ALA A 44 -10.30 -11.82 -3.96
C ALA A 44 -9.72 -13.25 -3.94
N VAL A 45 -10.41 -14.21 -4.55
CA VAL A 45 -9.94 -15.60 -4.67
C VAL A 45 -8.95 -15.68 -5.83
N ILE A 46 -7.78 -16.27 -5.56
CA ILE A 46 -6.77 -16.55 -6.60
C ILE A 46 -7.31 -17.69 -7.47
N ARG A 47 -7.37 -17.47 -8.79
CA ARG A 47 -7.89 -18.47 -9.72
C ARG A 47 -6.90 -19.65 -9.82
N PRO A 48 -7.38 -20.89 -10.03
CA PRO A 48 -6.48 -22.03 -10.20
C PRO A 48 -5.45 -21.85 -11.34
N SER A 49 -5.83 -21.15 -12.42
CA SER A 49 -4.94 -20.82 -13.53
C SER A 49 -3.78 -19.87 -13.15
N GLU A 50 -3.85 -19.22 -11.99
CA GLU A 50 -2.79 -18.34 -11.49
C GLU A 50 -1.77 -19.09 -10.62
N PHE A 51 -2.06 -20.32 -10.16
CA PHE A 51 -1.17 -21.05 -9.25
C PHE A 51 0.20 -21.35 -9.85
N GLU A 52 0.28 -21.68 -11.15
CA GLU A 52 1.56 -21.85 -11.82
C GLU A 52 2.39 -20.56 -11.83
N THR A 53 1.72 -19.41 -12.01
CA THR A 53 2.40 -18.10 -11.94
C THR A 53 2.85 -17.82 -10.51
N MET A 54 2.02 -18.11 -9.51
CA MET A 54 2.37 -17.97 -8.09
C MET A 54 3.59 -18.82 -7.69
N HIS A 55 3.68 -20.05 -8.20
CA HIS A 55 4.85 -20.90 -7.98
C HIS A 55 6.10 -20.31 -8.62
N LYS A 56 6.02 -19.82 -9.87
CA LYS A 56 7.12 -19.10 -10.53
C LYS A 56 7.57 -17.87 -9.75
N VAL A 57 6.64 -17.12 -9.12
CA VAL A 57 6.99 -16.01 -8.23
C VAL A 57 7.83 -16.50 -7.05
N ALA A 58 7.43 -17.59 -6.41
CA ALA A 58 8.19 -18.17 -5.30
C ALA A 58 9.59 -18.65 -5.74
N GLU A 59 9.71 -19.29 -6.91
CA GLU A 59 11.00 -19.68 -7.48
C GLU A 59 11.95 -18.49 -7.65
N ILE A 60 11.44 -17.35 -8.13
CA ILE A 60 12.22 -16.11 -8.28
C ILE A 60 12.66 -15.57 -6.91
N LEU A 61 11.76 -15.55 -5.92
CA LEU A 61 12.06 -15.11 -4.56
C LEU A 61 13.08 -15.99 -3.84
N ASN A 62 13.07 -17.29 -4.14
CA ASN A 62 14.04 -18.27 -3.63
C ASN A 62 15.39 -18.18 -4.36
N THR A 63 15.39 -17.78 -5.63
CA THR A 63 16.62 -17.51 -6.39
C THR A 63 17.37 -16.29 -5.84
N TYR A 64 16.63 -15.30 -5.31
CA TYR A 64 17.16 -14.09 -4.69
C TYR A 64 16.63 -13.97 -3.25
N PRO A 65 17.15 -14.74 -2.29
CA PRO A 65 16.66 -14.73 -0.90
C PRO A 65 16.81 -13.36 -0.23
N GLU A 66 17.74 -12.53 -0.71
CA GLU A 66 17.97 -11.16 -0.25
C GLU A 66 16.99 -10.12 -0.83
N SER A 67 16.09 -10.52 -1.72
CA SER A 67 15.22 -9.57 -2.43
C SER A 67 14.10 -9.03 -1.56
N GLN A 68 13.58 -7.86 -1.91
CA GLN A 68 12.37 -7.30 -1.31
C GLN A 68 11.25 -7.27 -2.36
N VAL A 69 10.00 -7.28 -1.90
CA VAL A 69 8.82 -7.35 -2.76
C VAL A 69 7.92 -6.17 -2.48
N TRP A 70 7.64 -5.39 -3.51
CA TRP A 70 6.51 -4.46 -3.48
C TRP A 70 5.31 -5.11 -4.16
N ILE A 71 4.18 -5.10 -3.47
CA ILE A 71 2.90 -5.65 -3.94
C ILE A 71 1.84 -4.55 -3.97
N ALA A 72 1.09 -4.48 -5.07
CA ALA A 72 0.07 -3.47 -5.30
C ALA A 72 -1.23 -4.10 -5.81
N GLY A 73 -2.35 -3.80 -5.15
CA GLY A 73 -3.67 -4.30 -5.52
C GLY A 73 -4.45 -3.27 -6.33
N HIS A 74 -5.19 -3.75 -7.33
CA HIS A 74 -6.03 -2.92 -8.18
C HIS A 74 -7.40 -3.56 -8.44
N THR A 75 -8.37 -2.73 -8.83
CA THR A 75 -9.70 -3.13 -9.30
C THR A 75 -9.98 -2.54 -10.69
N ASP A 76 -11.07 -2.99 -11.29
CA ASP A 76 -11.72 -2.19 -12.34
C ASP A 76 -12.49 -1.03 -11.70
N SER A 77 -13.16 -0.22 -12.53
CA SER A 77 -13.91 0.96 -12.07
C SER A 77 -15.34 0.68 -11.63
N ILE A 78 -15.73 -0.58 -11.43
CA ILE A 78 -17.10 -0.90 -11.00
C ILE A 78 -17.14 -0.91 -9.47
N GLY A 79 -18.10 -0.18 -8.90
CA GLY A 79 -18.26 -0.05 -7.45
C GLY A 79 -17.89 1.33 -6.95
N THR A 80 -17.90 1.50 -5.63
CA THR A 80 -17.43 2.76 -5.02
C THR A 80 -15.92 2.73 -4.86
N GLU A 81 -15.29 3.90 -4.88
CA GLU A 81 -13.84 4.03 -4.70
C GLU A 81 -13.37 3.38 -3.39
N GLU A 82 -14.11 3.61 -2.29
CA GLU A 82 -13.87 3.00 -0.97
C GLU A 82 -13.95 1.47 -1.04
N TYR A 83 -15.00 0.93 -1.68
CA TYR A 83 -15.15 -0.51 -1.88
C TYR A 83 -13.97 -1.10 -2.66
N ASN A 84 -13.56 -0.41 -3.72
CA ASN A 84 -12.50 -0.85 -4.62
C ASN A 84 -11.12 -0.84 -3.94
N VAL A 85 -10.84 0.15 -3.09
CA VAL A 85 -9.63 0.12 -2.25
C VAL A 85 -9.66 -1.10 -1.31
N HIS A 86 -10.76 -1.35 -0.61
CA HIS A 86 -10.86 -2.52 0.27
C HIS A 86 -10.76 -3.87 -0.49
N LEU A 87 -11.39 -4.00 -1.66
CA LEU A 87 -11.30 -5.20 -2.49
C LEU A 87 -9.86 -5.42 -2.97
N SER A 88 -9.18 -4.36 -3.41
CA SER A 88 -7.78 -4.45 -3.80
C SER A 88 -6.86 -4.86 -2.65
N GLN A 89 -7.15 -4.42 -1.42
CA GLN A 89 -6.46 -4.86 -0.21
C GLN A 89 -6.65 -6.36 0.05
N ARG A 90 -7.89 -6.86 -0.05
CA ARG A 90 -8.18 -8.30 0.12
C ARG A 90 -7.44 -9.15 -0.92
N ARG A 91 -7.39 -8.71 -2.18
CA ARG A 91 -6.65 -9.41 -3.26
C ARG A 91 -5.16 -9.55 -2.94
N MET A 92 -4.52 -8.46 -2.53
CA MET A 92 -3.11 -8.52 -2.10
C MET A 92 -2.93 -9.47 -0.92
N GLN A 93 -3.82 -9.42 0.07
CA GLN A 93 -3.72 -10.28 1.25
C GLN A 93 -3.84 -11.75 0.88
N SER A 94 -4.76 -12.12 -0.02
CA SER A 94 -4.88 -13.49 -0.54
C SER A 94 -3.58 -13.96 -1.17
N VAL A 95 -2.95 -13.09 -1.96
CA VAL A 95 -1.69 -13.35 -2.66
C VAL A 95 -0.52 -13.52 -1.70
N MET A 96 -0.36 -12.61 -0.74
CA MET A 96 0.67 -12.71 0.30
C MET A 96 0.46 -13.98 1.14
N ASN A 97 -0.78 -14.24 1.57
CA ASN A 97 -1.12 -15.44 2.34
C ASN A 97 -0.79 -16.71 1.58
N TYR A 98 -1.06 -16.77 0.28
CA TYR A 98 -0.67 -17.90 -0.54
C TYR A 98 0.85 -18.09 -0.55
N LEU A 99 1.63 -17.05 -0.84
CA LEU A 99 3.10 -17.15 -0.88
C LEU A 99 3.69 -17.54 0.49
N ILE A 100 3.16 -16.98 1.58
CA ILE A 100 3.63 -17.27 2.93
C ILE A 100 3.29 -18.71 3.33
N THR A 101 2.02 -19.12 3.15
CA THR A 101 1.54 -20.39 3.72
C THR A 101 1.73 -21.60 2.80
N LYS A 102 1.74 -21.40 1.48
CA LYS A 102 1.89 -22.49 0.49
C LYS A 102 3.29 -22.58 -0.08
N GLU A 103 3.97 -21.46 -0.26
CA GLU A 103 5.31 -21.41 -0.86
C GLU A 103 6.41 -21.10 0.16
N ASN A 104 6.06 -20.97 1.45
CA ASN A 104 6.98 -20.73 2.57
C ASN A 104 7.87 -19.48 2.39
N ILE A 105 7.31 -18.41 1.81
CA ILE A 105 7.99 -17.12 1.69
C ILE A 105 7.88 -16.36 3.00
N ASP A 106 9.02 -15.84 3.47
CA ASP A 106 9.09 -15.02 4.68
C ASP A 106 8.20 -13.75 4.54
N PRO A 107 7.26 -13.49 5.49
CA PRO A 107 6.44 -12.29 5.48
C PRO A 107 7.22 -10.97 5.43
N ASP A 108 8.43 -10.92 6.00
CA ASP A 108 9.26 -9.71 6.07
C ASP A 108 9.82 -9.29 4.69
N ARG A 109 9.59 -10.13 3.67
CA ARG A 109 9.94 -9.84 2.26
C ARG A 109 8.97 -8.85 1.62
N PHE A 110 7.73 -8.73 2.13
CA PHE A 110 6.71 -7.86 1.57
C PHE A 110 6.83 -6.44 2.12
N PHE A 111 7.56 -5.60 1.40
CA PHE A 111 7.74 -4.20 1.76
C PHE A 111 6.54 -3.37 1.29
N MET A 112 5.81 -2.82 2.25
CA MET A 112 4.78 -1.80 2.02
C MET A 112 3.68 -2.16 0.99
N PRO A 113 2.81 -3.16 1.29
CA PRO A 113 1.66 -3.50 0.45
C PRO A 113 0.70 -2.31 0.25
N LEU A 114 0.26 -2.08 -0.99
CA LEU A 114 -0.52 -0.90 -1.38
C LEU A 114 -1.83 -1.22 -2.11
N ALA A 115 -2.94 -0.75 -1.58
CA ALA A 115 -4.27 -0.91 -2.15
C ALA A 115 -4.66 0.34 -2.96
N TYR A 116 -4.58 0.28 -4.29
CA TYR A 116 -4.89 1.44 -5.14
C TYR A 116 -6.36 1.49 -5.59
N GLY A 117 -7.12 0.43 -5.41
CA GLY A 117 -8.47 0.32 -5.98
C GLY A 117 -8.42 0.56 -7.50
N GLU A 118 -9.32 1.40 -8.00
CA GLU A 118 -9.48 1.68 -9.43
C GLU A 118 -8.57 2.79 -9.96
N SER A 119 -7.82 3.48 -9.08
CA SER A 119 -7.11 4.74 -9.39
C SER A 119 -5.94 4.60 -10.38
N ARG A 120 -5.49 3.37 -10.66
CA ARG A 120 -4.36 3.08 -11.56
C ARG A 120 -4.74 2.02 -12.60
N PRO A 121 -5.62 2.36 -13.56
CA PRO A 121 -5.99 1.46 -14.64
C PRO A 121 -4.82 1.29 -15.62
N ILE A 122 -4.65 0.07 -16.12
CA ILE A 122 -3.69 -0.27 -17.19
C ILE A 122 -4.38 -0.55 -18.52
N ALA A 123 -5.71 -0.55 -18.52
CA ALA A 123 -6.57 -0.82 -19.64
C ALA A 123 -7.88 -0.03 -19.52
N ASP A 124 -8.59 0.08 -20.64
CA ASP A 124 -9.86 0.81 -20.70
C ASP A 124 -10.97 0.13 -19.88
N ASN A 125 -11.46 0.82 -18.85
CA ASN A 125 -12.58 0.34 -18.02
C ASN A 125 -13.93 0.35 -18.75
N GLY A 126 -14.04 1.00 -19.92
CA GLY A 126 -15.23 0.95 -20.77
C GLY A 126 -15.52 -0.44 -21.34
N THR A 127 -14.50 -1.30 -21.47
CA THR A 127 -14.62 -2.65 -22.04
C THR A 127 -14.47 -3.75 -20.99
N GLU A 128 -15.16 -4.88 -21.15
CA GLU A 128 -14.98 -6.00 -20.21
C GLU A 128 -13.56 -6.56 -20.25
N ALA A 129 -12.95 -6.64 -21.44
CA ALA A 129 -11.57 -7.08 -21.58
C ALA A 129 -10.59 -6.14 -20.86
N GLY A 130 -10.82 -4.83 -20.87
CA GLY A 130 -9.99 -3.88 -20.14
C GLY A 130 -10.23 -3.94 -18.62
N ARG A 131 -11.48 -4.05 -18.17
CA ARG A 131 -11.79 -4.28 -16.74
C ARG A 131 -11.13 -5.55 -16.20
N ALA A 132 -11.19 -6.66 -16.95
CA ALA A 132 -10.51 -7.90 -16.59
C ALA A 132 -9.00 -7.73 -16.40
N ARG A 133 -8.35 -6.91 -17.24
CA ARG A 133 -6.93 -6.57 -17.09
C ARG A 133 -6.67 -5.71 -15.85
N ASN A 134 -7.58 -4.81 -15.50
CA ASN A 134 -7.44 -3.92 -14.33
C ASN A 134 -7.64 -4.65 -12.99
N ARG A 135 -8.46 -5.71 -12.95
CA ARG A 135 -8.63 -6.61 -11.79
C ARG A 135 -7.38 -7.44 -11.55
N ARG A 136 -6.40 -6.88 -10.83
CA ARG A 136 -5.08 -7.50 -10.69
C ARG A 136 -4.38 -7.18 -9.39
N VAL A 137 -3.35 -7.95 -9.10
CA VAL A 137 -2.28 -7.62 -8.17
C VAL A 137 -0.98 -7.61 -8.97
N ASP A 138 -0.27 -6.50 -8.90
CA ASP A 138 1.05 -6.33 -9.49
C ASP A 138 2.13 -6.55 -8.41
N PHE A 139 3.26 -7.14 -8.78
CA PHE A 139 4.45 -7.24 -7.93
C PHE A 139 5.64 -6.59 -8.61
N THR A 140 6.57 -6.12 -7.79
CA THR A 140 7.92 -5.77 -8.20
C THR A 140 8.90 -6.39 -7.21
N ILE A 141 9.71 -7.33 -7.69
CA ILE A 141 10.79 -7.94 -6.91
C ILE A 141 12.08 -7.18 -7.17
N PHE A 142 12.76 -6.78 -6.10
CA PHE A 142 14.01 -6.06 -6.12
C PHE A 142 15.16 -7.02 -5.80
N THR A 143 15.96 -7.42 -6.78
CA THR A 143 16.93 -8.53 -6.64
C THR A 143 18.16 -8.24 -5.76
N ARG A 144 18.19 -7.13 -5.03
CA ARG A 144 19.23 -6.76 -4.08
C ARG A 144 18.58 -6.31 -2.78
N ASN A 145 19.31 -6.46 -1.67
CA ASN A 145 18.89 -5.99 -0.35
C ASN A 145 19.00 -4.46 -0.24
N THR A 146 18.25 -3.77 -1.08
CA THR A 146 18.06 -2.32 -1.02
C THR A 146 16.58 -2.11 -0.84
N ARG A 147 16.21 -1.46 0.28
CA ARG A 147 14.82 -1.11 0.52
C ARG A 147 14.29 -0.30 -0.67
N PRO A 148 13.16 -0.70 -1.26
CA PRO A 148 12.50 0.12 -2.27
C PRO A 148 12.24 1.51 -1.72
N GLU A 149 12.28 2.53 -2.58
CA GLU A 149 11.77 3.83 -2.16
C GLU A 149 10.30 3.70 -1.78
N VAL A 150 9.91 4.37 -0.69
CA VAL A 150 8.50 4.38 -0.28
C VAL A 150 7.66 4.95 -1.44
N PRO A 151 6.69 4.20 -1.95
CA PRO A 151 5.85 4.60 -3.06
C PRO A 151 4.75 5.59 -2.64
N GLU A 152 4.07 6.18 -3.61
CA GLU A 152 2.87 6.98 -3.34
C GLU A 152 1.78 6.14 -2.68
N GLY A 153 1.29 6.63 -1.54
CA GLY A 153 0.22 6.06 -0.76
C GLY A 153 -1.15 6.46 -1.27
N SER A 154 -2.14 5.66 -0.90
CA SER A 154 -3.56 5.84 -1.22
C SER A 154 -4.44 5.87 0.03
N ALA A 155 -3.92 5.56 1.21
CA ALA A 155 -4.73 5.47 2.42
C ALA A 155 -3.98 5.77 3.73
N VAL A 156 -4.72 6.33 4.69
CA VAL A 156 -4.42 6.34 6.13
C VAL A 156 -4.86 5.00 6.73
N ARG A 157 -4.02 4.42 7.60
CA ARG A 157 -4.23 3.10 8.22
C ARG A 157 -4.42 3.15 9.73
N SER A 158 -3.68 3.98 10.43
CA SER A 158 -3.75 4.06 11.89
C SER A 158 -3.17 5.37 12.38
N VAL A 159 -3.43 5.66 13.66
CA VAL A 159 -2.69 6.67 14.41
C VAL A 159 -2.00 5.95 15.55
N GLU A 160 -0.69 6.14 15.65
CA GLU A 160 0.16 5.54 16.69
C GLU A 160 0.66 6.61 17.64
N ILE A 161 0.70 6.25 18.93
CA ILE A 161 1.18 7.12 20.01
C ILE A 161 2.67 6.88 20.17
N LEU A 162 3.51 7.88 19.86
CA LEU A 162 4.95 7.78 20.08
C LEU A 162 5.37 8.34 21.44
N SER A 163 4.71 9.41 21.88
CA SER A 163 4.89 10.02 23.21
C SER A 163 3.63 10.82 23.59
N ASP A 164 3.66 11.49 24.74
CA ASP A 164 2.59 12.40 25.19
C ASP A 164 2.40 13.62 24.26
N THR A 165 3.36 13.89 23.39
CA THR A 165 3.40 15.06 22.50
C THR A 165 3.69 14.69 21.04
N THR A 166 3.91 13.41 20.73
CA THR A 166 4.30 12.96 19.38
C THR A 166 3.42 11.80 18.94
N PHE A 167 2.86 11.93 17.75
CA PHE A 167 1.93 10.96 17.18
C PHE A 167 2.30 10.68 15.73
N ALA A 168 2.17 9.44 15.28
CA ALA A 168 2.38 9.08 13.89
C ALA A 168 1.06 8.70 13.23
N ILE A 169 0.69 9.40 12.17
CA ILE A 169 -0.40 8.97 11.29
C ILE A 169 0.21 8.04 10.26
N ILE A 170 -0.07 6.74 10.38
CA ILE A 170 0.49 5.72 9.51
C ILE A 170 -0.34 5.65 8.24
N CYS A 171 0.34 5.80 7.11
CA CYS A 171 -0.24 5.65 5.78
C CYS A 171 0.34 4.40 5.10
N ASN A 172 -0.25 3.98 3.99
CA ASN A 172 0.27 2.86 3.21
C ASN A 172 1.41 3.25 2.24
N GLY A 173 1.75 4.54 2.14
CA GLY A 173 2.83 5.09 1.32
C GLY A 173 3.07 6.57 1.61
N LYS A 174 3.85 7.25 0.77
CA LYS A 174 4.04 8.70 0.79
C LYS A 174 2.74 9.40 0.43
N VAL A 175 2.26 10.30 1.28
CA VAL A 175 1.04 11.06 1.04
C VAL A 175 1.26 12.54 1.23
N LYS A 176 0.48 13.36 0.53
CA LYS A 176 0.38 14.80 0.79
C LYS A 176 -0.56 15.03 1.97
N TYR A 177 -0.29 16.08 2.73
CA TYR A 177 -1.13 16.46 3.86
C TYR A 177 -1.18 17.98 4.04
N GLU A 178 -2.23 18.45 4.70
CA GLU A 178 -2.45 19.84 5.06
C GLU A 178 -2.83 19.94 6.54
N LEU A 179 -2.24 20.89 7.28
CA LEU A 179 -2.60 21.15 8.67
C LEU A 179 -3.69 22.20 8.75
N GLN A 180 -4.67 21.98 9.62
CA GLN A 180 -5.71 22.94 9.95
C GLN A 180 -5.90 23.01 11.47
N GLU A 181 -6.00 24.22 11.99
CA GLU A 181 -6.19 24.48 13.41
C GLU A 181 -7.59 25.04 13.65
N PHE A 182 -8.19 24.66 14.78
CA PHE A 182 -9.49 25.15 15.21
C PHE A 182 -9.41 25.51 16.68
N ASP A 183 -9.90 26.69 17.06
CA ASP A 183 -9.75 27.18 18.44
C ASP A 183 -10.95 26.87 19.35
N ASN A 184 -12.12 26.53 18.78
CA ASN A 184 -13.36 26.37 19.55
C ASN A 184 -14.19 25.13 19.11
N PRO A 185 -14.04 23.97 19.79
CA PRO A 185 -13.01 23.65 20.77
C PRO A 185 -11.61 23.48 20.12
N PRO A 186 -10.51 23.53 20.90
CA PRO A 186 -9.15 23.41 20.37
C PRO A 186 -8.94 22.05 19.70
N ARG A 187 -8.58 22.07 18.42
CA ARG A 187 -8.31 20.88 17.60
C ARG A 187 -7.19 21.15 16.61
N LEU A 188 -6.39 20.11 16.37
CA LEU A 188 -5.52 20.02 15.21
C LEU A 188 -6.10 19.00 14.25
N ALA A 189 -6.32 19.37 12.99
CA ALA A 189 -6.67 18.44 11.93
C ALA A 189 -5.52 18.29 10.94
N VAL A 190 -5.33 17.07 10.47
CA VAL A 190 -4.45 16.73 9.35
C VAL A 190 -5.33 16.19 8.24
N ASP A 191 -5.40 16.93 7.14
CA ASP A 191 -6.16 16.56 5.94
C ASP A 191 -5.26 15.87 4.93
N PHE A 192 -5.79 14.84 4.30
CA PHE A 192 -5.11 14.02 3.30
C PHE A 192 -5.94 14.03 2.00
N PRO A 193 -5.72 15.00 1.10
CA PRO A 193 -6.45 15.10 -0.17
C PRO A 193 -6.24 13.87 -1.05
N GLY A 194 -7.33 13.27 -1.54
CA GLY A 194 -7.31 12.08 -2.40
C GLY A 194 -6.93 10.77 -1.69
N ILE A 195 -6.78 10.78 -0.36
CA ILE A 195 -6.35 9.61 0.42
C ILE A 195 -7.55 9.00 1.15
N PHE A 196 -7.66 7.67 1.10
CA PHE A 196 -8.71 6.88 1.74
C PHE A 196 -8.47 6.63 3.22
N ASP A 197 -9.55 6.33 3.93
CA ASP A 197 -9.50 5.89 5.32
C ASP A 197 -9.64 4.36 5.38
N LEU A 198 -8.53 3.66 5.57
CA LEU A 198 -8.47 2.22 5.82
C LEU A 198 -8.24 1.88 7.29
N SER A 199 -8.48 2.84 8.19
CA SER A 199 -8.32 2.61 9.62
C SER A 199 -9.39 1.67 10.17
N THR A 200 -8.94 0.73 10.99
CA THR A 200 -9.81 -0.18 11.75
C THR A 200 -10.42 0.51 12.97
N GLN A 201 -9.75 1.53 13.51
CA GLN A 201 -10.22 2.33 14.64
C GLN A 201 -10.53 3.76 14.18
N LYS A 202 -11.80 4.17 14.29
CA LYS A 202 -12.23 5.53 13.94
C LYS A 202 -11.98 6.54 15.05
N THR A 203 -11.91 6.07 16.29
CA THR A 203 -11.57 6.88 17.46
C THR A 203 -10.51 6.15 18.24
N ILE A 204 -9.44 6.87 18.57
CA ILE A 204 -8.41 6.43 19.50
C ILE A 204 -8.48 7.42 20.67
N ASP A 205 -8.78 6.96 21.89
CA ASP A 205 -8.77 7.81 23.08
C ASP A 205 -7.35 7.87 23.67
N PHE A 206 -6.95 9.08 24.06
CA PHE A 206 -5.64 9.41 24.58
C PHE A 206 -5.86 10.00 25.97
N ASN A 207 -5.39 9.31 26.99
CA ASN A 207 -5.44 9.82 28.37
C ASN A 207 -4.06 10.35 28.79
N ARG A 208 -3.32 10.97 27.86
CA ARG A 208 -1.94 11.45 28.05
C ARG A 208 -1.69 12.76 27.29
N GLY A 209 -0.94 13.67 27.91
CA GLY A 209 -0.61 14.96 27.33
C GLY A 209 -1.83 15.88 27.12
N ILE A 210 -1.76 16.77 26.13
CA ILE A 210 -2.87 17.69 25.80
C ILE A 210 -3.87 17.11 24.81
N VAL A 211 -3.61 15.93 24.24
CA VAL A 211 -4.50 15.25 23.30
C VAL A 211 -5.47 14.36 24.07
N ARG A 212 -6.78 14.56 23.90
CA ARG A 212 -7.84 13.73 24.49
C ARG A 212 -8.18 12.52 23.62
N ARG A 213 -8.26 12.73 22.32
CA ARG A 213 -8.57 11.68 21.34
C ARG A 213 -8.12 12.06 19.94
N ALA A 214 -7.87 11.06 19.11
CA ALA A 214 -7.78 11.21 17.66
C ALA A 214 -9.02 10.58 17.01
N ARG A 215 -9.57 11.23 15.99
CA ARG A 215 -10.70 10.77 15.19
C ARG A 215 -10.33 10.75 13.73
N ILE A 216 -10.62 9.66 13.04
CA ILE A 216 -10.31 9.47 11.62
C ILE A 216 -11.62 9.37 10.85
N GLY A 217 -11.72 10.08 9.72
CA GLY A 217 -12.88 9.96 8.85
C GLY A 217 -12.63 10.41 7.42
N TYR A 218 -13.33 9.78 6.47
CA TYR A 218 -13.26 10.09 5.06
C TYR A 218 -14.44 10.97 4.60
N HIS A 219 -14.13 12.12 4.01
CA HIS A 219 -15.10 13.05 3.48
C HIS A 219 -15.46 12.72 2.01
N ARG A 220 -16.43 11.83 1.81
CA ARG A 220 -16.81 11.27 0.49
C ARG A 220 -16.99 12.29 -0.65
N LYS A 221 -17.63 13.44 -0.39
CA LYS A 221 -17.89 14.45 -1.44
C LYS A 221 -16.65 15.23 -1.89
N LEU A 222 -15.74 15.47 -0.96
CA LEU A 222 -14.53 16.29 -1.18
C LEU A 222 -13.28 15.41 -1.34
N LYS A 223 -13.44 14.09 -1.20
CA LYS A 223 -12.41 13.07 -1.40
C LYS A 223 -11.14 13.33 -0.60
N PHE A 224 -11.25 13.48 0.71
CA PHE A 224 -10.09 13.52 1.59
C PHE A 224 -10.34 12.76 2.89
N THR A 225 -9.29 12.24 3.49
CA THR A 225 -9.32 11.74 4.87
C THR A 225 -8.89 12.83 5.81
N ARG A 226 -9.57 12.98 6.94
CA ARG A 226 -9.18 13.87 8.03
C ARG A 226 -8.86 13.07 9.27
N VAL A 227 -7.72 13.38 9.88
CA VAL A 227 -7.39 12.96 11.24
C VAL A 227 -7.50 14.18 12.14
N VAL A 228 -8.40 14.15 13.12
CA VAL A 228 -8.63 15.24 14.09
C VAL A 228 -8.12 14.82 15.46
N PHE A 229 -7.18 15.58 16.01
CA PHE A 229 -6.77 15.50 17.40
C PHE A 229 -7.57 16.50 18.23
N ASP A 230 -8.44 16.00 19.11
CA ASP A 230 -9.17 16.82 20.08
C ASP A 230 -8.26 17.14 21.26
N LEU A 231 -8.14 18.43 21.61
CA LEU A 231 -7.19 18.89 22.60
C LEU A 231 -7.89 19.37 23.88
N THR A 232 -7.17 19.31 25.01
CA THR A 232 -7.62 19.88 26.29
C THR A 232 -7.49 21.41 26.33
N ARG A 233 -6.53 21.95 25.58
CA ARG A 233 -6.19 23.38 25.47
C ARG A 233 -5.46 23.65 24.14
N PRO A 234 -5.40 24.91 23.67
CA PRO A 234 -4.56 25.29 22.52
C PRO A 234 -3.08 24.95 22.77
N GLY A 235 -2.34 24.71 21.70
CA GLY A 235 -0.91 24.39 21.71
C GLY A 235 -0.22 24.84 20.43
N ARG A 236 1.07 24.52 20.28
CA ARG A 236 1.81 24.73 19.03
C ARG A 236 2.03 23.40 18.32
N TYR A 237 1.96 23.41 16.99
CA TYR A 237 1.97 22.18 16.21
C TYR A 237 3.00 22.22 15.10
N ALA A 238 3.59 21.07 14.83
CA ALA A 238 4.37 20.82 13.63
C ALA A 238 4.06 19.41 13.13
N ALA A 239 4.20 19.19 11.83
CA ALA A 239 4.16 17.85 11.27
C ALA A 239 5.30 17.64 10.27
N LYS A 240 5.75 16.39 10.15
CA LYS A 240 6.80 16.00 9.20
C LYS A 240 6.44 14.67 8.57
N ALA A 241 6.57 14.59 7.24
CA ALA A 241 6.51 13.32 6.55
C ALA A 241 7.81 12.54 6.81
N ILE A 242 7.69 11.32 7.33
CA ILE A 242 8.80 10.38 7.56
C ILE A 242 8.36 9.03 6.98
N ASP A 243 9.03 8.60 5.91
CA ASP A 243 8.69 7.40 5.14
C ASP A 243 7.22 7.37 4.72
N ASN A 244 6.41 6.55 5.39
CA ASN A 244 4.98 6.36 5.14
C ASN A 244 4.10 6.95 6.24
N SER A 245 4.66 7.79 7.09
CA SER A 245 3.97 8.37 8.23
C SER A 245 4.01 9.89 8.18
N ILE A 246 2.96 10.52 8.69
CA ILE A 246 2.99 11.93 9.06
C ILE A 246 3.15 11.99 10.58
N VAL A 247 4.33 12.40 11.03
CA VAL A 247 4.65 12.54 12.44
C VAL A 247 4.26 13.94 12.90
N VAL A 248 3.29 14.00 13.80
CA VAL A 248 2.72 15.21 14.38
C VAL A 248 3.35 15.43 15.75
N PHE A 249 3.87 16.64 15.95
CA PHE A 249 4.44 17.13 17.20
C PHE A 249 3.50 18.19 17.76
N ILE A 250 3.04 17.99 18.99
CA ILE A 250 2.10 18.86 19.68
C ILE A 250 2.76 19.35 20.96
N GLN A 251 3.15 20.62 20.97
CA GLN A 251 3.79 21.25 22.11
C GLN A 251 2.74 21.92 23.02
N PRO A 252 2.90 21.80 24.35
CA PRO A 252 2.05 22.44 25.35
C PRO A 252 2.15 23.97 25.37
#